data_AF-A0A1I0SMB5-F1
#
_entry.id   AF-A0A1I0SMB5-F1
#
_cell.length_a   1.000
_cell.length_b   1.000
_cell.length_c   1.000
_cell.angle_alpha   90.00
_cell.angle_beta   90.00
_cell.angle_gamma   90.00
#
_symmetry.space_group_name_H-M   'P 1'
#
loop_
_entity.id
_entity.type
_entity.pdbx_description
1 polymer ?
#
loop_
_entity_poly.entity_id
_entity_poly.type
_entity_poly.pdbx_seq_one_letter_code
_entity_poly.pdbx_strand_id
1 'polypeptide(L)'
;MRIFTISGNKQTPFLSWLAEGIKEEFLSRGYTFYDVSEENIKLVFHFIDPEKPRPYRRQAQATFVVSVMETSEKSENIHKSAYPYLIRSLADHLMYILHNEDGTTDIYFLTPEQGFYKLTYRKGEEETFFKRIYERLEPLAASQLVIDNDFYDDLPEELWNGDEITKSLSESGKKLDRMNLLPAPFPLEEYLTPRDMRHLKKLYGIGGLSYGNLSARRDSESFWMSASGINKANMKTVGEDFLLIKGYDSDKNAMKVSVPPNITPKRASVDAIEHWMIYQEHPEVGAIVHVHA
;
A
#
# COMPACT_ATOMS: atom_id res chain seq x y z
N MET A 1 -18.14 -0.82 9.25
CA MET A 1 -17.74 -0.83 10.68
C MET A 1 -16.22 -0.73 10.77
N ARG A 2 -15.68 0.07 11.70
CA ARG A 2 -14.23 0.26 11.88
C ARG A 2 -13.73 -0.71 12.95
N ILE A 3 -13.35 -1.91 12.51
CA ILE A 3 -13.03 -3.04 13.39
C ILE A 3 -11.52 -3.25 13.45
N PHE A 4 -10.98 -3.40 14.65
CA PHE A 4 -9.57 -3.72 14.85
C PHE A 4 -9.34 -4.84 15.88
N THR A 5 -8.17 -5.45 15.82
CA THR A 5 -7.69 -6.40 16.81
C THR A 5 -6.22 -6.13 17.14
N ILE A 6 -5.76 -6.74 18.23
CA ILE A 6 -4.36 -6.76 18.62
C ILE A 6 -3.94 -8.22 18.76
N SER A 7 -2.87 -8.60 18.07
CA SER A 7 -2.36 -9.97 18.05
C SER A 7 -0.85 -10.02 18.29
N GLY A 8 -0.31 -11.23 18.50
CA GLY A 8 1.12 -11.42 18.72
C GLY A 8 1.54 -11.25 20.19
N ASN A 9 2.82 -11.46 20.45
CA ASN A 9 3.34 -11.52 21.83
C ASN A 9 3.92 -10.18 22.27
N LYS A 10 3.49 -9.69 23.43
CA LYS A 10 3.93 -8.42 24.03
C LYS A 10 5.03 -8.73 25.03
N GLN A 11 6.23 -9.01 24.51
CA GLN A 11 7.32 -9.58 25.31
C GLN A 11 7.81 -8.67 26.45
N THR A 12 7.50 -7.37 26.40
CA THR A 12 7.94 -6.37 27.37
C THR A 12 6.78 -5.65 28.04
N PRO A 13 7.00 -5.05 29.23
CA PRO A 13 6.02 -4.18 29.86
C PRO A 13 5.65 -2.97 28.99
N PHE A 14 6.61 -2.43 28.22
CA PHE A 14 6.36 -1.32 27.30
C PHE A 14 5.40 -1.70 26.19
N LEU A 15 5.59 -2.85 25.53
CA LEU A 15 4.69 -3.32 24.48
C LEU A 15 3.29 -3.62 25.02
N SER A 16 3.18 -4.08 26.26
CA SER A 16 1.88 -4.30 26.93
C SER A 16 1.16 -2.97 27.19
N TRP A 17 1.88 -1.98 27.72
CA TRP A 17 1.36 -0.63 27.93
C TRP A 17 0.96 0.06 26.61
N LEU A 18 1.80 -0.05 25.58
CA LEU A 18 1.55 0.52 24.26
C LEU A 18 0.29 -0.10 23.63
N ALA A 19 0.12 -1.42 23.74
CA ALA A 19 -1.05 -2.10 23.23
C ALA A 19 -2.35 -1.61 23.88
N GLU A 20 -2.35 -1.44 25.21
CA GLU A 20 -3.53 -0.96 25.93
C GLU A 20 -3.85 0.49 25.57
N GLY A 21 -2.87 1.39 25.55
CA GLY A 21 -3.13 2.78 25.19
C GLY A 21 -3.56 2.97 23.72
N ILE A 22 -3.03 2.16 22.79
CA ILE A 22 -3.55 2.12 21.40
C ILE A 22 -5.01 1.66 21.39
N LYS A 23 -5.33 0.60 22.14
CA LYS A 23 -6.69 0.07 22.23
C LYS A 23 -7.65 1.12 22.79
N GLU A 24 -7.30 1.76 23.91
CA GLU A 24 -8.11 2.81 24.54
C GLU A 24 -8.35 3.99 23.61
N GLU A 25 -7.31 4.48 22.92
CA GLU A 25 -7.44 5.60 21.98
C GLU A 25 -8.32 5.22 20.77
N PHE A 26 -8.16 4.02 20.19
CA PHE A 26 -9.02 3.62 19.08
C PHE A 26 -10.48 3.42 19.52
N LEU A 27 -10.72 2.86 20.70
CA LEU A 27 -12.06 2.74 21.28
C LEU A 27 -12.71 4.12 21.50
N SER A 28 -11.95 5.10 22.02
CA SER A 28 -12.44 6.46 22.24
C SER A 28 -12.84 7.16 20.94
N ARG A 29 -12.27 6.74 19.80
CA ARG A 29 -12.54 7.23 18.44
C ARG A 29 -13.65 6.46 17.73
N GLY A 30 -14.35 5.57 18.43
CA GLY A 30 -15.49 4.82 17.90
C GLY A 30 -15.14 3.58 17.09
N TYR A 31 -13.90 3.08 17.19
CA TYR A 31 -13.55 1.76 16.66
C TYR A 31 -14.08 0.66 17.58
N THR A 32 -14.28 -0.54 17.03
CA THR A 32 -14.68 -1.72 17.79
C THR A 32 -13.51 -2.70 17.87
N PHE A 33 -13.19 -3.13 19.10
CA PHE A 33 -12.13 -4.11 19.37
C PHE A 33 -12.71 -5.53 19.46
N TYR A 34 -12.01 -6.50 18.87
CA TYR A 34 -12.30 -7.93 19.01
C TYR A 34 -11.03 -8.70 19.38
N ASP A 35 -11.14 -9.61 20.37
CA ASP A 35 -10.02 -10.45 20.83
C ASP A 35 -9.62 -11.54 19.84
N VAL A 36 -10.56 -11.99 18.99
CA VAL A 36 -10.34 -13.06 18.02
C VAL A 36 -10.36 -12.51 16.60
N SER A 37 -9.55 -13.12 15.74
CA SER A 37 -9.55 -12.83 14.30
C SER A 37 -10.90 -13.21 13.67
N GLU A 38 -11.84 -12.28 13.62
CA GLU A 38 -13.08 -12.41 12.86
C GLU A 38 -12.84 -12.10 11.37
N GLU A 39 -13.68 -12.64 10.48
CA GLU A 39 -13.54 -12.52 9.02
C GLU A 39 -13.57 -11.06 8.51
N ASN A 40 -14.01 -10.10 9.32
CA ASN A 40 -14.22 -8.70 8.92
C ASN A 40 -13.29 -7.69 9.60
N ILE A 41 -12.17 -8.13 10.17
CA ILE A 41 -11.20 -7.20 10.75
C ILE A 41 -10.53 -6.37 9.66
N LYS A 42 -10.58 -5.04 9.83
CA LYS A 42 -9.95 -4.09 8.92
C LYS A 42 -8.51 -3.75 9.32
N LEU A 43 -8.23 -3.70 10.61
CA LEU A 43 -6.92 -3.30 11.13
C LEU A 43 -6.41 -4.29 12.19
N VAL A 44 -5.15 -4.69 12.07
CA VAL A 44 -4.48 -5.57 13.02
C VAL A 44 -3.22 -4.90 13.51
N PHE A 45 -3.09 -4.71 14.81
CA PHE A 45 -1.80 -4.43 15.44
C PHE A 45 -1.12 -5.76 15.77
N HIS A 46 -0.10 -6.13 15.01
CA HIS A 46 0.60 -7.40 15.15
C HIS A 46 1.95 -7.23 15.83
N PHE A 47 2.05 -7.65 17.09
CA PHE A 47 3.28 -7.59 17.87
C PHE A 47 4.20 -8.75 17.50
N ILE A 48 5.32 -8.44 16.84
CA ILE A 48 6.25 -9.43 16.29
C ILE A 48 7.49 -9.59 17.17
N ASP A 49 8.07 -10.79 17.13
CA ASP A 49 9.39 -11.09 17.69
C ASP A 49 10.47 -10.68 16.66
N PRO A 50 11.42 -9.80 16.99
CA PRO A 50 12.49 -9.41 16.08
C PRO A 50 13.32 -10.60 15.59
N GLU A 51 13.55 -11.62 16.42
CA GLU A 51 14.32 -12.81 16.05
C GLU A 51 13.55 -13.72 15.08
N LYS A 52 12.21 -13.66 15.14
CA LYS A 52 11.30 -14.46 14.32
C LYS A 52 10.10 -13.60 13.88
N PRO A 53 10.29 -12.67 12.93
CA PRO A 53 9.27 -11.70 12.53
C PRO A 53 8.20 -12.36 11.67
N ARG A 54 7.35 -13.17 12.30
CA ARG A 54 6.31 -13.93 11.63
C ARG A 54 5.21 -12.99 11.14
N PRO A 55 4.68 -13.22 9.93
CA PRO A 55 3.57 -12.43 9.44
C PRO A 55 2.27 -12.81 10.13
N TYR A 56 1.35 -11.84 10.21
CA TYR A 56 -0.03 -12.11 10.55
C TYR A 56 -0.74 -12.82 9.38
N ARG A 57 -1.47 -13.90 9.66
CA ARG A 57 -2.27 -14.60 8.66
C ARG A 57 -3.60 -13.87 8.46
N ARG A 58 -3.66 -13.01 7.43
CA ARG A 58 -4.89 -12.31 7.02
C ARG A 58 -5.99 -13.32 6.64
N GLN A 59 -7.22 -13.07 7.09
CA GLN A 59 -8.41 -13.83 6.67
C GLN A 59 -9.09 -13.19 5.45
N ALA A 60 -8.93 -11.87 5.28
CA ALA A 60 -9.44 -11.10 4.15
C ALA A 60 -8.33 -10.27 3.51
N GLN A 61 -8.43 -10.01 2.21
CA GLN A 61 -7.45 -9.18 1.49
C GLN A 61 -7.45 -7.72 1.98
N ALA A 62 -8.60 -7.22 2.44
CA ALA A 62 -8.76 -5.85 2.95
C ALA A 62 -8.34 -5.66 4.42
N THR A 63 -7.63 -6.62 5.02
CA THR A 63 -7.09 -6.49 6.39
C THR A 63 -5.70 -5.84 6.35
N PHE A 64 -5.61 -4.62 6.84
CA PHE A 64 -4.35 -3.90 7.03
C PHE A 64 -3.66 -4.35 8.32
N VAL A 65 -2.34 -4.51 8.24
CA VAL A 65 -1.49 -4.99 9.33
C VAL A 65 -0.45 -3.92 9.68
N VAL A 66 -0.48 -3.48 10.93
CA VAL A 66 0.57 -2.68 11.56
C VAL A 66 1.42 -3.62 12.41
N SER A 67 2.60 -3.97 11.93
CA SER A 67 3.57 -4.71 12.73
C SER A 67 4.18 -3.80 13.79
N VAL A 68 4.31 -4.30 15.02
CA VAL A 68 4.89 -3.57 16.15
C VAL A 68 6.05 -4.39 16.70
N MET A 69 7.23 -3.77 16.81
CA MET A 69 8.40 -4.40 17.41
C MET A 69 9.22 -3.44 18.24
N GLU A 70 9.79 -3.97 19.31
CA GLU A 70 10.78 -3.31 20.15
C GLU A 70 12.15 -3.94 19.90
N THR A 71 13.18 -3.11 19.86
CA THR A 71 14.57 -3.59 19.72
C THR A 71 15.54 -2.70 20.47
N SER A 72 16.65 -3.29 20.88
CA SER A 72 17.81 -2.60 21.45
C SER A 72 18.90 -2.35 20.42
N GLU A 73 18.71 -2.77 19.17
CA GLU A 73 19.71 -2.62 18.11
C GLU A 73 19.83 -1.14 17.69
N LYS A 74 20.97 -0.54 18.02
CA LYS A 74 21.33 0.81 17.58
C LYS A 74 21.88 0.72 16.16
N SER A 75 21.37 1.56 15.27
CA SER A 75 21.85 1.68 13.89
C SER A 75 22.01 3.14 13.52
N GLU A 76 23.04 3.43 12.72
CA GLU A 76 23.22 4.77 12.13
C GLU A 76 22.14 5.07 11.09
N ASN A 77 21.54 4.03 10.48
CA ASN A 77 20.45 4.16 9.52
C ASN A 77 19.26 3.29 9.93
N ILE A 78 18.35 3.90 10.68
CA ILE A 78 17.15 3.22 11.20
C ILE A 78 16.27 2.69 10.08
N HIS A 79 16.07 3.44 9.00
CA HIS A 79 15.26 2.99 7.86
C HIS A 79 15.83 1.69 7.27
N LYS A 80 17.15 1.64 7.05
CA LYS A 80 17.86 0.46 6.53
C LYS A 80 17.74 -0.76 7.44
N SER A 81 17.84 -0.56 8.75
CA SER A 81 17.71 -1.65 9.73
C SER A 81 16.27 -2.13 9.91
N ALA A 82 15.28 -1.23 9.83
CA ALA A 82 13.88 -1.54 10.08
C ALA A 82 13.17 -2.16 8.85
N TYR A 83 13.52 -1.74 7.63
CA TYR A 83 12.84 -2.18 6.40
C TYR A 83 12.75 -3.70 6.19
N PRO A 84 13.78 -4.51 6.52
CA PRO A 84 13.67 -5.98 6.44
C PRO A 84 12.53 -6.57 7.29
N TYR A 85 12.24 -6.00 8.46
CA TYR A 85 11.17 -6.48 9.34
C TYR A 85 9.79 -6.19 8.77
N LEU A 86 9.62 -5.04 8.11
CA LEU A 86 8.40 -4.70 7.38
C LEU A 86 8.10 -5.75 6.31
N ILE A 87 9.11 -6.11 5.50
CA ILE A 87 8.95 -7.11 4.44
C ILE A 87 8.72 -8.51 5.01
N ARG A 88 9.48 -8.94 6.02
CA ARG A 88 9.37 -10.29 6.58
C ARG A 88 8.03 -10.52 7.29
N SER A 89 7.50 -9.49 7.95
CA SER A 89 6.20 -9.54 8.62
C SER A 89 5.01 -9.29 7.68
N LEU A 90 5.27 -8.99 6.40
CA LEU A 90 4.26 -8.72 5.36
C LEU A 90 3.27 -7.62 5.79
N ALA A 91 3.75 -6.62 6.52
CA ALA A 91 2.92 -5.58 7.08
C ALA A 91 2.78 -4.39 6.13
N ASP A 92 1.64 -3.72 6.24
CA ASP A 92 1.34 -2.48 5.52
C ASP A 92 2.04 -1.29 6.21
N HIS A 93 2.22 -1.37 7.52
CA HIS A 93 3.01 -0.43 8.33
C HIS A 93 3.87 -1.17 9.35
N LEU A 94 5.04 -0.63 9.67
CA LEU A 94 5.88 -1.09 10.78
C LEU A 94 6.09 0.04 11.79
N MET A 95 5.78 -0.23 13.06
CA MET A 95 6.18 0.55 14.21
C MET A 95 7.45 -0.07 14.82
N TYR A 96 8.59 0.59 14.60
CA TYR A 96 9.91 0.19 15.07
C TYR A 96 10.31 1.03 16.28
N ILE A 97 10.38 0.40 17.46
CA ILE A 97 10.52 1.08 18.75
C ILE A 97 11.96 0.98 19.27
N LEU A 98 12.52 2.12 19.66
CA LEU A 98 13.85 2.25 20.27
C LEU A 98 13.79 3.04 21.58
N HIS A 99 14.37 2.48 22.64
CA HIS A 99 14.53 3.17 23.92
C HIS A 99 15.87 3.91 23.98
N ASN A 100 15.82 5.20 24.31
CA ASN A 100 16.97 6.09 24.35
C ASN A 100 17.55 6.20 25.77
N GLU A 101 18.84 6.51 25.87
CA GLU A 101 19.55 6.65 27.16
C GLU A 101 19.06 7.85 27.98
N ASP A 102 18.49 8.87 27.32
CA ASP A 102 17.90 10.05 27.97
C ASP A 102 16.50 9.79 28.56
N GLY A 103 16.04 8.53 28.54
CA GLY A 103 14.74 8.11 29.05
C GLY A 103 13.58 8.35 28.08
N THR A 104 13.83 8.83 26.86
CA THR A 104 12.82 8.93 25.81
C THR A 104 12.66 7.63 25.03
N THR A 105 11.56 7.48 24.29
CA THR A 105 11.36 6.35 23.39
C THR A 105 10.96 6.85 22.01
N ASP A 106 11.71 6.46 20.98
CA ASP A 106 11.38 6.77 19.60
C ASP A 106 10.58 5.63 18.96
N ILE A 107 9.47 5.97 18.30
CA ILE A 107 8.73 5.07 17.42
C ILE A 107 8.86 5.57 16.00
N TYR A 108 9.51 4.76 15.17
CA TYR A 108 9.62 4.97 13.74
C TYR A 108 8.51 4.24 13.03
N PHE A 109 7.85 4.91 12.11
CA PHE A 109 6.81 4.36 11.26
C PHE A 109 7.35 4.19 9.86
N LEU A 110 7.18 2.99 9.30
CA LEU A 110 7.65 2.62 7.97
C LEU A 110 6.52 2.07 7.12
N THR A 111 6.48 2.46 5.83
CA THR A 111 5.63 1.82 4.81
C THR A 111 6.48 1.24 3.67
N PRO A 112 5.95 0.29 2.89
CA PRO A 112 6.70 -0.30 1.76
C PRO A 112 7.12 0.75 0.71
N GLU A 113 6.37 1.83 0.60
CA GLU A 113 6.56 2.94 -0.35
C GLU A 113 7.51 4.04 0.18
N GLN A 114 8.29 3.76 1.25
CA GLN A 114 9.20 4.70 1.94
C GLN A 114 8.56 5.77 2.81
N GLY A 115 7.30 5.63 3.21
CA GLY A 115 6.79 6.45 4.30
C GLY A 115 7.69 6.25 5.52
N PHE A 116 8.42 7.29 5.97
CA PHE A 116 9.34 7.22 7.09
C PHE A 116 9.19 8.44 7.99
N TYR A 117 8.67 8.25 9.20
CA TYR A 117 8.53 9.32 10.18
C TYR A 117 8.70 8.82 11.60
N LYS A 118 8.91 9.76 12.53
CA LYS A 118 9.24 9.47 13.93
C LYS A 118 8.29 10.18 14.88
N LEU A 119 7.88 9.48 15.93
CA LEU A 119 7.30 10.05 17.14
C LEU A 119 8.24 9.78 18.32
N THR A 120 8.48 10.78 19.15
CA THR A 120 9.24 10.62 20.40
C THR A 120 8.27 10.71 21.57
N TYR A 121 8.34 9.72 22.45
CA TYR A 121 7.58 9.64 23.70
C TYR A 121 8.46 10.04 24.89
N ARG A 122 7.87 10.81 25.80
CA ARG A 122 8.39 11.08 27.13
C ARG A 122 7.33 10.74 28.17
N LYS A 123 7.76 10.17 29.30
CA LYS A 123 6.86 9.85 30.41
C LYS A 123 6.09 11.10 30.87
N GLY A 124 4.78 10.97 31.07
CA GLY A 124 3.87 12.08 31.37
C GLY A 124 3.21 12.73 30.15
N GLU A 125 3.52 12.28 28.93
CA GLU A 125 2.90 12.77 27.68
C GLU A 125 1.93 11.73 27.05
N GLU A 126 1.41 10.79 27.84
CA GLU A 126 0.70 9.60 27.36
C GLU A 126 -0.49 9.95 26.46
N GLU A 127 -1.36 10.86 26.88
CA GLU A 127 -2.54 11.27 26.12
C GLU A 127 -2.17 11.86 24.75
N THR A 128 -1.21 12.78 24.73
CA THR A 128 -0.75 13.42 23.48
C THR A 128 -0.05 12.40 22.57
N PHE A 129 0.67 11.45 23.15
CA PHE A 129 1.38 10.42 22.42
C PHE A 129 0.43 9.45 21.71
N PHE A 130 -0.57 8.90 22.41
CA PHE A 130 -1.53 7.98 21.79
C PHE A 130 -2.40 8.67 20.74
N LYS A 131 -2.81 9.92 20.99
CA LYS A 131 -3.49 10.74 19.98
C LYS A 131 -2.65 10.86 18.70
N ARG A 132 -1.34 11.13 18.82
CA ARG A 132 -0.45 11.21 17.65
C ARG A 132 -0.29 9.87 16.94
N ILE A 133 -0.25 8.73 17.66
CA ILE A 133 -0.25 7.41 17.02
C ILE A 133 -1.54 7.22 16.23
N TYR A 134 -2.69 7.56 16.81
CA TYR A 134 -3.99 7.49 16.14
C TYR A 134 -4.02 8.33 14.86
N GLU A 135 -3.66 9.62 14.94
CA GLU A 135 -3.66 10.53 13.78
C GLU A 135 -2.80 10.01 12.62
N ARG A 136 -1.75 9.25 12.93
CA ARG A 136 -0.86 8.65 11.94
C ARG A 136 -1.42 7.39 11.30
N LEU A 137 -2.19 6.61 12.05
CA LEU A 137 -2.73 5.32 11.59
C LEU A 137 -4.19 5.41 11.15
N GLU A 138 -4.91 6.49 11.47
CA GLU A 138 -6.30 6.72 11.06
C GLU A 138 -6.49 6.62 9.54
N PRO A 139 -5.64 7.21 8.68
CA PRO A 139 -5.81 7.08 7.23
C PRO A 139 -5.82 5.62 6.77
N LEU A 140 -4.91 4.80 7.31
CA LEU A 140 -4.87 3.36 7.05
C LEU A 140 -6.12 2.66 7.61
N ALA A 141 -6.45 2.94 8.86
CA ALA A 141 -7.54 2.30 9.60
C ALA A 141 -8.94 2.60 9.03
N ALA A 142 -9.12 3.77 8.42
CA ALA A 142 -10.35 4.21 7.80
C ALA A 142 -10.43 3.88 6.30
N SER A 143 -9.33 3.42 5.69
CA SER A 143 -9.26 3.15 4.26
C SER A 143 -10.16 1.99 3.82
N GLN A 144 -10.50 2.01 2.53
CA GLN A 144 -11.20 0.94 1.85
C GLN A 144 -10.32 0.47 0.70
N LEU A 145 -9.91 -0.79 0.76
CA LEU A 145 -9.10 -1.39 -0.30
C LEU A 145 -9.98 -1.69 -1.51
N VAL A 146 -9.65 -1.13 -2.67
CA VAL A 146 -10.31 -1.41 -3.95
C VAL A 146 -9.26 -1.94 -4.93
N ILE A 147 -9.20 -3.26 -5.08
CA ILE A 147 -8.17 -3.92 -5.90
C ILE A 147 -8.75 -4.90 -6.93
N ASP A 148 -10.02 -5.26 -6.78
CA ASP A 148 -10.68 -6.20 -7.65
C ASP A 148 -11.04 -5.54 -8.99
N ASN A 149 -11.01 -6.33 -10.05
CA ASN A 149 -11.37 -5.92 -11.40
C ASN A 149 -12.44 -6.86 -11.96
N ASP A 150 -13.57 -6.30 -12.34
CA ASP A 150 -14.57 -6.98 -13.16
C ASP A 150 -14.22 -6.71 -14.63
N PHE A 151 -13.80 -7.77 -15.33
CA PHE A 151 -13.45 -7.69 -16.75
C PHE A 151 -14.65 -7.98 -17.64
N TYR A 152 -14.82 -7.14 -18.66
CA TYR A 152 -15.87 -7.26 -19.67
C TYR A 152 -15.24 -7.35 -21.04
N ASP A 153 -15.56 -8.41 -21.78
CA ASP A 153 -15.10 -8.66 -23.16
C ASP A 153 -15.89 -7.81 -24.17
N ASP A 154 -16.04 -6.52 -23.87
CA ASP A 154 -16.91 -5.58 -24.57
C ASP A 154 -16.15 -4.37 -25.13
N LEU A 155 -14.82 -4.49 -25.27
CA LEU A 155 -14.04 -3.42 -25.87
C LEU A 155 -14.35 -3.35 -27.37
N PRO A 156 -14.73 -2.17 -27.91
CA PRO A 156 -14.96 -2.00 -29.35
C PRO A 156 -13.74 -2.40 -30.20
N GLU A 157 -13.99 -3.05 -31.34
CA GLU A 157 -12.95 -3.61 -32.23
C GLU A 157 -11.94 -2.56 -32.68
N GLU A 158 -12.39 -1.32 -32.92
CA GLU A 158 -11.54 -0.21 -33.34
C GLU A 158 -10.48 0.17 -32.29
N LEU A 159 -10.67 -0.23 -31.03
CA LEU A 159 -9.74 0.04 -29.93
C LEU A 159 -8.81 -1.13 -29.60
N TRP A 160 -8.98 -2.29 -30.23
CA TRP A 160 -8.18 -3.48 -29.91
C TRP A 160 -6.69 -3.27 -30.17
N ASN A 161 -6.34 -2.38 -31.10
CA ASN A 161 -4.97 -2.01 -31.41
C ASN A 161 -4.53 -0.68 -30.78
N GLY A 162 -5.35 -0.13 -29.88
CA GLY A 162 -5.15 1.17 -29.24
C GLY A 162 -5.58 2.36 -30.11
N ASP A 163 -5.58 3.53 -29.49
CA ASP A 163 -5.89 4.83 -30.10
C ASP A 163 -4.75 5.85 -29.85
N GLU A 164 -4.96 7.10 -30.25
CA GLU A 164 -4.00 8.19 -30.03
C GLU A 164 -3.66 8.41 -28.53
N ILE A 165 -4.59 8.10 -27.62
CA ILE A 165 -4.37 8.22 -26.19
C ILE A 165 -3.42 7.14 -25.71
N THR A 166 -3.64 5.88 -26.10
CA THR A 166 -2.70 4.78 -25.77
C THR A 166 -1.30 5.03 -26.33
N LYS A 167 -1.19 5.64 -27.52
CA LYS A 167 0.10 6.08 -28.08
C LYS A 167 0.76 7.15 -27.21
N SER A 168 0.00 8.18 -26.81
CA SER A 168 0.48 9.24 -25.91
C SER A 168 0.94 8.69 -24.55
N LEU A 169 0.22 7.71 -24.00
CA LEU A 169 0.62 7.02 -22.77
C LEU A 169 1.92 6.24 -22.96
N SER A 170 2.09 5.52 -24.07
CA SER A 170 3.34 4.80 -24.38
C SER A 170 4.55 5.75 -24.47
N GLU A 171 4.37 6.91 -25.12
CA GLU A 171 5.41 7.93 -25.21
C GLU A 171 5.73 8.57 -23.87
N SER A 172 4.70 8.83 -23.06
CA SER A 172 4.85 9.37 -21.71
C SER A 172 5.59 8.41 -20.79
N GLY A 173 5.27 7.12 -20.84
CA GLY A 173 5.99 6.08 -20.10
C GLY A 173 7.49 6.06 -20.44
N LYS A 174 7.85 6.14 -21.73
CA LYS A 174 9.26 6.27 -22.18
C LYS A 174 9.92 7.57 -21.70
N LYS A 175 9.16 8.66 -21.58
CA LYS A 175 9.70 9.93 -21.09
C LYS A 175 9.99 9.87 -19.60
N LEU A 176 9.07 9.34 -18.81
CA LEU A 176 9.22 9.18 -17.35
C LEU A 176 10.37 8.23 -17.01
N ASP A 177 10.53 7.14 -17.77
CA ASP A 177 11.65 6.22 -17.63
C ASP A 177 13.00 6.91 -17.88
N ARG A 178 13.12 7.70 -18.95
CA ARG A 178 14.33 8.51 -19.23
C ARG A 178 14.64 9.54 -18.14
N MET A 179 13.63 9.99 -17.42
CA MET A 179 13.77 10.90 -16.27
C MET A 179 14.05 10.16 -14.96
N ASN A 180 14.09 8.82 -14.97
CA ASN A 180 14.23 7.96 -13.80
C ASN A 180 13.12 8.20 -12.76
N LEU A 181 11.87 8.40 -13.21
CA LEU A 181 10.69 8.65 -12.38
C LEU A 181 9.77 7.42 -12.18
N LEU A 182 10.16 6.29 -12.76
CA LEU A 182 9.47 5.00 -12.63
C LEU A 182 10.27 3.87 -11.95
N PRO A 183 11.44 4.10 -11.28
CA PRO A 183 12.19 3.00 -10.68
C PRO A 183 11.47 2.47 -9.43
N ALA A 184 11.98 1.34 -8.91
CA ALA A 184 11.75 1.01 -7.51
C ALA A 184 12.22 2.20 -6.64
N PRO A 185 11.55 2.52 -5.54
CA PRO A 185 11.75 3.76 -4.80
C PRO A 185 13.18 3.90 -4.25
N PHE A 186 13.96 2.81 -4.20
CA PHE A 186 15.35 2.76 -3.79
C PHE A 186 16.02 1.46 -4.25
N PRO A 187 17.37 1.37 -4.19
CA PRO A 187 18.09 0.11 -4.42
C PRO A 187 17.77 -0.90 -3.32
N LEU A 188 16.71 -1.69 -3.52
CA LEU A 188 16.24 -2.69 -2.57
C LEU A 188 17.34 -3.67 -2.17
N GLU A 189 18.31 -3.92 -3.05
CA GLU A 189 19.48 -4.78 -2.82
C GLU A 189 20.38 -4.27 -1.69
N GLU A 190 20.37 -2.96 -1.40
CA GLU A 190 21.11 -2.40 -0.27
C GLU A 190 20.42 -2.69 1.07
N TYR A 191 19.11 -2.97 1.06
CA TYR A 191 18.27 -3.10 2.26
C TYR A 191 17.90 -4.55 2.53
N LEU A 192 17.71 -5.34 1.49
CA LEU A 192 17.18 -6.69 1.58
C LEU A 192 18.25 -7.72 1.23
N THR A 193 18.33 -8.77 2.04
CA THR A 193 19.12 -9.95 1.67
C THR A 193 18.54 -10.59 0.40
N PRO A 194 19.32 -11.39 -0.36
CA PRO A 194 18.80 -12.13 -1.50
C PRO A 194 17.59 -13.02 -1.16
N ARG A 195 17.50 -13.49 0.09
CA ARG A 195 16.35 -14.26 0.58
C ARG A 195 15.10 -13.38 0.72
N ASP A 196 15.24 -12.22 1.36
CA ASP A 196 14.12 -11.28 1.55
C ASP A 196 13.65 -10.72 0.21
N MET A 197 14.57 -10.46 -0.71
CA MET A 197 14.25 -10.05 -2.09
C MET A 197 13.40 -11.10 -2.83
N ARG A 198 13.75 -12.39 -2.73
CA ARG A 198 12.94 -13.46 -3.31
C ARG A 198 11.56 -13.55 -2.67
N HIS A 199 11.49 -13.32 -1.36
CA HIS A 199 10.22 -13.32 -0.63
C HIS A 199 9.33 -12.15 -1.12
N LEU A 200 9.89 -10.95 -1.23
CA LEU A 200 9.22 -9.76 -1.73
C LEU A 200 8.65 -9.99 -3.14
N LYS A 201 9.47 -10.48 -4.08
CA LYS A 201 9.04 -10.77 -5.46
C LYS A 201 7.91 -11.79 -5.50
N LYS A 202 7.98 -12.83 -4.68
CA LYS A 202 6.92 -13.85 -4.56
C LYS A 202 5.62 -13.27 -3.99
N LEU A 203 5.71 -12.42 -2.96
CA LEU A 203 4.55 -11.82 -2.30
C LEU A 203 3.74 -10.94 -3.25
N TYR A 204 4.42 -10.06 -3.96
CA TYR A 204 3.74 -9.09 -4.82
C TYR A 204 3.44 -9.64 -6.23
N GLY A 205 3.90 -10.84 -6.59
CA GLY A 205 3.73 -11.41 -7.93
C GLY A 205 4.46 -10.59 -9.00
N ILE A 206 5.54 -9.92 -8.61
CA ILE A 206 6.20 -8.87 -9.36
C ILE A 206 7.52 -9.37 -9.98
N GLY A 207 7.71 -9.12 -11.28
CA GLY A 207 9.02 -9.26 -11.97
C GLY A 207 10.01 -8.13 -11.67
N GLY A 208 9.51 -6.93 -11.30
CA GLY A 208 10.24 -5.78 -10.76
C GLY A 208 9.27 -4.71 -10.20
N LEU A 209 9.60 -4.04 -9.10
CA LEU A 209 8.73 -3.04 -8.46
C LEU A 209 8.58 -1.81 -9.37
N SER A 210 7.63 -1.82 -10.31
CA SER A 210 7.29 -0.61 -11.08
C SER A 210 6.22 0.18 -10.31
N TYR A 211 6.70 1.08 -9.47
CA TYR A 211 5.84 2.07 -8.84
C TYR A 211 5.46 3.16 -9.84
N GLY A 212 4.34 3.83 -9.55
CA GLY A 212 3.75 4.79 -10.47
C GLY A 212 2.93 4.16 -11.58
N ASN A 213 1.99 4.95 -12.05
CA ASN A 213 1.03 4.59 -13.06
C ASN A 213 0.66 5.86 -13.86
N LEU A 214 0.09 5.66 -15.04
CA LEU A 214 -0.37 6.76 -15.87
C LEU A 214 -1.76 6.43 -16.40
N SER A 215 -2.59 7.47 -16.48
CA SER A 215 -3.89 7.40 -17.11
C SER A 215 -4.19 8.64 -17.92
N ALA A 216 -5.04 8.49 -18.92
CA ALA A 216 -5.53 9.61 -19.71
C ALA A 216 -7.01 9.39 -20.04
N ARG A 217 -7.78 10.45 -19.85
CA ARG A 217 -9.22 10.48 -20.10
C ARG A 217 -9.49 10.25 -21.58
N ARG A 218 -10.40 9.34 -21.89
CA ARG A 218 -10.90 9.11 -23.24
C ARG A 218 -12.15 9.95 -23.52
N ASP A 219 -13.10 9.91 -22.59
CA ASP A 219 -14.36 10.63 -22.67
C ASP A 219 -14.89 10.95 -21.25
N SER A 220 -16.16 11.35 -21.13
CA SER A 220 -16.77 11.70 -19.84
C SER A 220 -16.91 10.50 -18.90
N GLU A 221 -16.87 9.27 -19.41
CA GLU A 221 -17.21 8.06 -18.66
C GLU A 221 -16.04 7.07 -18.56
N SER A 222 -15.01 7.22 -19.39
CA SER A 222 -13.92 6.25 -19.49
C SER A 222 -12.53 6.88 -19.63
N PHE A 223 -11.53 6.12 -19.21
CA PHE A 223 -10.12 6.50 -19.34
C PHE A 223 -9.23 5.27 -19.57
N TRP A 224 -8.13 5.50 -20.28
CA TRP A 224 -7.06 4.51 -20.43
C TRP A 224 -6.12 4.56 -19.24
N MET A 225 -5.69 3.40 -18.75
CA MET A 225 -4.73 3.28 -17.65
C MET A 225 -3.65 2.25 -17.95
N SER A 226 -2.43 2.51 -17.51
CA SER A 226 -1.36 1.51 -17.50
C SER A 226 -1.69 0.35 -16.55
N ALA A 227 -1.52 -0.89 -16.98
CA ALA A 227 -1.70 -2.06 -16.11
C ALA A 227 -0.67 -2.13 -14.96
N SER A 228 -1.04 -2.81 -13.88
CA SER A 228 -0.17 -2.99 -12.72
C SER A 228 1.00 -3.93 -13.02
N GLY A 229 2.17 -3.64 -12.45
CA GLY A 229 3.36 -4.51 -12.51
C GLY A 229 4.05 -4.63 -13.89
N ILE A 230 3.66 -3.85 -14.88
CA ILE A 230 4.29 -3.84 -16.22
C ILE A 230 5.51 -2.93 -16.28
N ASN A 231 6.31 -3.05 -17.35
CA ASN A 231 7.31 -2.04 -17.70
C ASN A 231 6.64 -0.88 -18.46
N LYS A 232 6.40 0.24 -17.79
CA LYS A 232 5.74 1.42 -18.39
C LYS A 232 6.57 2.07 -19.50
N ALA A 233 7.88 1.82 -19.59
CA ALA A 233 8.71 2.27 -20.71
C ALA A 233 8.45 1.51 -22.02
N ASN A 234 7.76 0.36 -21.95
CA ASN A 234 7.60 -0.56 -23.07
C ASN A 234 6.14 -1.06 -23.22
N MET A 235 5.16 -0.20 -22.95
CA MET A 235 3.73 -0.53 -23.12
C MET A 235 3.35 -0.61 -24.60
N LYS A 236 2.67 -1.70 -24.98
CA LYS A 236 2.31 -1.99 -26.38
C LYS A 236 0.91 -2.54 -26.56
N THR A 237 0.47 -3.44 -25.68
CA THR A 237 -0.68 -4.30 -25.96
C THR A 237 -1.91 -3.85 -25.17
N VAL A 238 -3.03 -3.61 -25.86
CA VAL A 238 -4.31 -3.32 -25.20
C VAL A 238 -4.82 -4.58 -24.48
N GLY A 239 -5.35 -4.39 -23.29
CA GLY A 239 -5.81 -5.45 -22.39
C GLY A 239 -4.70 -6.11 -21.56
N GLU A 240 -3.43 -5.93 -21.93
CA GLU A 240 -2.28 -6.37 -21.13
C GLU A 240 -1.50 -5.20 -20.52
N ASP A 241 -1.23 -4.15 -21.29
CA ASP A 241 -0.46 -2.98 -20.86
C ASP A 241 -1.35 -1.75 -20.71
N PHE A 242 -2.40 -1.65 -21.53
CA PHE A 242 -3.40 -0.59 -21.46
C PHE A 242 -4.78 -1.17 -21.14
N LEU A 243 -5.44 -0.63 -20.12
CA LEU A 243 -6.76 -1.08 -19.69
C LEU A 243 -7.75 0.08 -19.79
N LEU A 244 -8.91 -0.17 -20.37
CA LEU A 244 -9.97 0.84 -20.45
C LEU A 244 -10.86 0.72 -19.21
N ILE A 245 -10.73 1.68 -18.30
CA ILE A 245 -11.57 1.77 -17.10
C ILE A 245 -12.86 2.49 -17.49
N LYS A 246 -14.01 1.85 -17.23
CA LYS A 246 -15.34 2.39 -17.55
C LYS A 246 -16.16 2.75 -16.29
N GLY A 247 -15.64 2.46 -15.10
CA GLY A 247 -16.32 2.83 -13.86
C GLY A 247 -15.88 2.02 -12.64
N TYR A 248 -16.58 2.26 -11.53
CA TYR A 248 -16.43 1.55 -10.27
C TYR A 248 -17.79 0.96 -9.86
N ASP A 249 -17.79 -0.30 -9.41
CA ASP A 249 -18.94 -0.98 -8.82
C ASP A 249 -18.84 -0.93 -7.30
N SER A 250 -19.66 -0.12 -6.65
CA SER A 250 -19.65 0.03 -5.19
C SER A 250 -20.16 -1.21 -4.46
N ASP A 251 -21.07 -1.98 -5.07
CA ASP A 251 -21.68 -3.14 -4.44
C ASP A 251 -20.71 -4.32 -4.43
N LYS A 252 -19.94 -4.47 -5.52
CA LYS A 252 -18.88 -5.49 -5.62
C LYS A 252 -17.51 -5.02 -5.14
N ASN A 253 -17.35 -3.72 -4.88
CA ASN A 253 -16.07 -3.09 -4.56
C ASN A 253 -14.98 -3.36 -5.61
N ALA A 254 -15.34 -3.27 -6.90
CA ALA A 254 -14.46 -3.64 -8.01
C ALA A 254 -14.46 -2.57 -9.12
N MET A 255 -13.32 -2.37 -9.77
CA MET A 255 -13.23 -1.52 -10.96
C MET A 255 -13.79 -2.27 -12.18
N LYS A 256 -14.56 -1.57 -13.02
CA LYS A 256 -15.10 -2.10 -14.28
C LYS A 256 -14.11 -1.86 -15.40
N VAL A 257 -13.57 -2.93 -15.97
CA VAL A 257 -12.50 -2.89 -16.96
C VAL A 257 -12.98 -3.54 -18.25
N SER A 258 -12.89 -2.79 -19.35
CA SER A 258 -13.22 -3.30 -20.68
C SER A 258 -11.96 -3.76 -21.40
N VAL A 259 -12.02 -4.97 -21.95
CA VAL A 259 -10.89 -5.64 -22.61
C VAL A 259 -11.33 -6.28 -23.93
N PRO A 260 -10.41 -6.48 -24.89
CA PRO A 260 -10.69 -7.30 -26.06
C PRO A 260 -11.12 -8.72 -25.66
N PRO A 261 -11.95 -9.40 -26.46
CA PRO A 261 -12.22 -10.82 -26.26
C PRO A 261 -10.96 -11.67 -26.51
N ASN A 262 -10.89 -12.85 -25.90
CA ASN A 262 -9.84 -13.86 -26.10
C ASN A 262 -8.42 -13.48 -25.66
N ILE A 263 -8.27 -12.52 -24.75
CA ILE A 263 -7.00 -12.24 -24.09
C ILE A 263 -7.04 -12.67 -22.62
N THR A 264 -5.87 -12.84 -22.01
CA THR A 264 -5.76 -12.93 -20.55
C THR A 264 -5.39 -11.56 -20.02
N PRO A 265 -6.34 -10.78 -19.47
CA PRO A 265 -6.05 -9.40 -19.11
C PRO A 265 -5.13 -9.32 -17.88
N LYS A 266 -4.33 -8.26 -17.84
CA LYS A 266 -3.64 -7.88 -16.59
C LYS A 266 -4.56 -7.03 -15.73
N ARG A 267 -4.23 -6.92 -14.44
CA ARG A 267 -4.97 -6.08 -13.50
C ARG A 267 -4.71 -4.60 -13.70
N ALA A 268 -5.72 -3.78 -13.42
CA ALA A 268 -5.56 -2.33 -13.33
C ALA A 268 -4.61 -1.94 -12.20
N SER A 269 -4.09 -0.71 -12.22
CA SER A 269 -3.35 -0.21 -11.06
C SER A 269 -4.24 -0.24 -9.82
N VAL A 270 -3.63 -0.44 -8.64
CA VAL A 270 -4.35 -0.31 -7.37
C VAL A 270 -4.91 1.12 -7.18
N ASP A 271 -4.30 2.10 -7.84
CA ASP A 271 -4.70 3.51 -7.83
C ASP A 271 -5.84 3.82 -8.83
N ALA A 272 -6.37 2.81 -9.53
CA ALA A 272 -7.43 3.02 -10.52
C ALA A 272 -8.68 3.69 -9.92
N ILE A 273 -9.00 3.38 -8.65
CA ILE A 273 -10.10 4.03 -7.93
C ILE A 273 -9.82 5.51 -7.69
N GLU A 274 -8.58 5.86 -7.30
CA GLU A 274 -8.20 7.25 -7.03
C GLU A 274 -8.27 8.07 -8.31
N HIS A 275 -7.76 7.52 -9.41
CA HIS A 275 -7.83 8.12 -10.73
C HIS A 275 -9.28 8.31 -11.19
N TRP A 276 -10.13 7.29 -11.00
CA TRP A 276 -11.55 7.37 -11.30
C TRP A 276 -12.22 8.49 -10.48
N MET A 277 -11.98 8.56 -9.17
CA MET A 277 -12.54 9.60 -8.31
C MET A 277 -12.10 11.01 -8.74
N ILE A 278 -10.81 11.19 -9.05
CA ILE A 278 -10.30 12.49 -9.55
C ILE A 278 -10.98 12.85 -10.87
N TYR A 279 -11.11 11.91 -11.81
CA TYR A 279 -11.78 12.18 -13.07
C TYR A 279 -13.28 12.45 -12.92
N GLN A 280 -13.96 11.89 -11.91
CA GLN A 280 -15.37 12.19 -11.64
C GLN A 280 -15.54 13.57 -10.99
N GLU A 281 -14.68 13.93 -10.03
CA GLU A 281 -14.75 15.21 -9.31
C GLU A 281 -14.24 16.39 -10.15
N HIS A 282 -13.28 16.14 -11.05
CA HIS A 282 -12.59 17.15 -11.86
C HIS A 282 -12.68 16.83 -13.36
N PRO A 283 -13.79 17.18 -14.03
CA PRO A 283 -13.99 16.93 -15.47
C PRO A 283 -12.91 17.56 -16.36
N GLU A 284 -12.28 18.64 -15.92
CA GLU A 284 -11.19 19.34 -16.61
C GLU A 284 -9.87 18.58 -16.65
N VAL A 285 -9.68 17.59 -15.76
CA VAL A 285 -8.47 16.77 -15.73
C VAL A 285 -8.50 15.80 -16.90
N GLY A 286 -7.54 15.96 -17.82
CA GLY A 286 -7.40 15.10 -19.01
C GLY A 286 -6.40 13.96 -18.87
N ALA A 287 -5.48 14.04 -17.91
CA ALA A 287 -4.48 13.01 -17.65
C ALA A 287 -4.01 13.08 -16.20
N ILE A 288 -3.64 11.93 -15.63
CA ILE A 288 -3.08 11.80 -14.28
C ILE A 288 -1.82 10.96 -14.38
N VAL A 289 -0.75 11.45 -13.74
CA VAL A 289 0.55 10.79 -13.67
C VAL A 289 0.92 10.61 -12.20
N HIS A 290 1.08 9.36 -11.78
CA HIS A 290 1.57 8.99 -10.47
C HIS A 290 3.03 8.55 -10.60
N VAL A 291 3.92 9.19 -9.85
CA VAL A 291 5.35 8.85 -9.79
C VAL A 291 5.81 8.69 -8.35
N HIS A 292 6.84 7.88 -8.14
CA HIS A 292 7.56 7.78 -6.88
C HIS A 292 8.96 8.36 -7.15
N ALA A 293 9.14 9.65 -6.86
CA ALA A 293 10.32 10.44 -7.20
C ALA A 293 11.18 10.75 -5.97
#